data_AF-A0A954XST9-F1
#
_entry.id   AF-A0A954XST9-F1
#
_cell.length_a   1.000
_cell.length_b   1.000
_cell.length_c   1.000
_cell.angle_alpha   90.00
_cell.angle_beta   90.00
_cell.angle_gamma   90.00
#
_symmetry.space_group_name_H-M   'P 1'
#
loop_
_entity.id
_entity.type
_entity.pdbx_description
1 polymer ?
#
loop_
_entity_poly.entity_id
_entity_poly.type
_entity_poly.pdbx_seq_one_letter_code
_entity_poly.pdbx_strand_id
1 'polypeptide(L)' 'GITVKAVYYTVGQFDMVVIVEGNDQAAIASLLATNALGNIRSQTMLAYTVDEMKNITAMMP' A
#
# COMPACT_ATOMS: atom_id res chain seq x y z
N GLY A 1 -14.93 -4.67 -1.97
CA GLY A 1 -14.61 -3.74 -0.87
C GLY A 1 -13.16 -3.94 -0.44
N ILE A 2 -12.62 -3.04 0.36
CA ILE A 2 -11.26 -3.12 0.91
C ILE A 2 -11.37 -3.43 2.40
N THR A 3 -10.45 -4.24 2.91
CA THR A 3 -10.31 -4.51 4.34
C THR A 3 -9.01 -3.86 4.84
N VAL A 4 -9.09 -3.07 5.90
CA VAL A 4 -7.90 -2.56 6.61
C VAL A 4 -7.38 -3.66 7.52
N LYS A 5 -6.16 -4.12 7.30
CA LYS A 5 -5.50 -5.16 8.11
C LYS A 5 -4.79 -4.58 9.32
N ALA A 6 -4.13 -3.44 9.13
CA ALA A 6 -3.36 -2.79 10.18
C ALA A 6 -3.17 -1.31 9.89
N VAL A 7 -3.00 -0.56 10.97
CA VAL A 7 -2.67 0.87 10.96
C VAL A 7 -1.55 1.07 11.96
N TYR A 8 -0.43 1.62 11.50
CA TYR A 8 0.72 1.92 12.33
C TYR A 8 1.04 3.40 12.23
N TYR A 9 1.30 4.03 13.37
CA TYR A 9 1.96 5.34 13.41
C TYR A 9 3.47 5.12 13.42
N THR A 10 4.17 5.90 12.61
CA THR A 10 5.61 5.75 12.41
C THR A 10 6.31 7.06 12.71
N VAL A 11 7.57 6.98 13.14
CA VAL A 11 8.44 8.16 13.32
C VAL A 11 9.53 8.05 12.28
N GLY A 12 9.46 8.88 11.24
CA GLY A 12 10.37 8.80 10.10
C GLY A 12 9.89 9.66 8.93
N GLN A 13 10.08 9.17 7.70
CA GLN A 13 9.67 9.88 6.49
C GLN A 13 8.15 10.01 6.35
N PHE A 14 7.41 9.06 6.90
CA PHE A 14 5.95 9.03 6.88
C PHE A 14 5.42 8.94 8.32
N ASP A 15 4.28 9.57 8.57
CA ASP A 15 3.63 9.56 9.90
C ASP A 15 2.78 8.29 10.13
N MET A 16 2.33 7.64 9.04
CA MET A 16 1.49 6.45 9.09
C MET A 16 1.80 5.44 7.98
N VAL A 17 1.62 4.16 8.30
CA VAL A 17 1.57 3.04 7.35
C VAL A 17 0.27 2.28 7.55
N VAL A 18 -0.50 2.10 6.47
CA VAL A 18 -1.78 1.38 6.48
C VAL A 18 -1.71 0.19 5.53
N ILE A 19 -2.00 -1.00 6.05
CA ILE A 19 -2.06 -2.22 5.24
C ILE A 19 -3.51 -2.48 4.86
N VAL A 20 -3.76 -2.57 3.55
CA VAL A 20 -5.08 -2.82 2.98
C VAL A 20 -5.05 -4.08 2.12
N GLU A 21 -6.12 -4.87 2.18
CA GLU A 21 -6.32 -6.05 1.34
C GLU A 21 -7.64 -5.92 0.57
N GLY A 22 -7.60 -6.22 -0.74
CA GLY A 22 -8.76 -6.16 -1.61
C GLY A 22 -8.37 -6.17 -3.08
N ASN A 23 -9.35 -5.88 -3.94
CA ASN A 23 -9.11 -5.68 -5.38
C ASN A 23 -8.33 -4.38 -5.61
N ASP A 24 -7.31 -4.43 -6.47
CA ASP A 24 -6.47 -3.30 -6.89
C ASP A 24 -7.26 -2.05 -7.30
N GLN A 25 -8.32 -2.20 -8.11
CA GLN A 25 -9.14 -1.07 -8.53
C GLN A 25 -9.82 -0.38 -7.34
N ALA A 26 -10.29 -1.17 -6.38
CA ALA A 26 -10.88 -0.62 -5.17
C ALA A 26 -9.81 0.10 -4.34
N ALA A 27 -8.65 -0.53 -4.13
CA ALA A 27 -7.52 0.06 -3.40
C ALA A 27 -7.09 1.41 -3.98
N ILE A 28 -6.92 1.49 -5.30
CA ILE A 28 -6.58 2.73 -6.01
C ILE A 28 -7.66 3.79 -5.83
N ALA A 29 -8.94 3.43 -5.99
CA ALA A 29 -10.05 4.37 -5.82
C ALA A 29 -10.09 4.96 -4.41
N SER A 30 -9.86 4.12 -3.39
CA SER A 30 -9.83 4.57 -1.98
C SER A 30 -8.65 5.50 -1.69
N LEU A 31 -7.49 5.22 -2.29
CA LEU A 31 -6.30 6.04 -2.14
C LEU A 31 -6.52 7.41 -2.78
N LEU A 32 -7.06 7.44 -4.00
CA LEU A 32 -7.33 8.68 -4.71
C LEU A 32 -8.39 9.51 -3.97
N ALA A 33 -9.45 8.86 -3.48
CA ALA A 33 -10.45 9.51 -2.65
C ALA A 33 -9.83 10.13 -1.39
N THR A 34 -8.89 9.43 -0.74
CA THR A 34 -8.19 9.93 0.46
C THR A 34 -7.29 11.14 0.14
N ASN A 35 -6.54 11.10 -0.96
CA ASN A 35 -5.70 12.24 -1.36
C ASN A 35 -6.54 13.46 -1.80
N ALA A 36 -7.75 13.24 -2.31
CA ALA A 36 -8.64 14.33 -2.73
C ALA A 36 -9.07 15.25 -1.56
N LEU A 37 -8.95 14.80 -0.30
CA LEU A 37 -9.17 15.66 0.86
C LEU A 37 -8.08 16.74 1.02
N GLY A 38 -6.94 16.62 0.33
CA GLY A 38 -5.88 17.64 0.28
C GLY A 38 -5.03 17.79 1.53
N ASN A 39 -5.28 16.97 2.56
CA ASN A 39 -4.57 17.02 3.85
C ASN A 39 -3.60 15.84 4.05
N ILE A 40 -3.59 14.86 3.16
CA ILE A 40 -2.75 13.66 3.23
C ILE A 40 -2.02 13.50 1.91
N ARG A 41 -0.72 13.20 1.97
CA ARG A 41 0.08 12.75 0.82
C ARG A 41 0.44 11.29 1.03
N SER A 42 0.00 10.43 0.12
CA SER A 42 0.24 8.98 0.22
C SER A 42 1.21 8.46 -0.84
N GLN A 43 1.84 7.32 -0.56
CA GLN A 43 2.54 6.50 -1.55
C GLN A 43 1.99 5.07 -1.51
N THR A 44 1.70 4.50 -2.67
CA THR A 44 1.30 3.09 -2.79
C THR A 44 2.54 2.20 -2.79
N MET A 45 2.51 1.14 -1.98
CA MET A 45 3.50 0.07 -2.01
C MET A 45 2.79 -1.25 -2.31
N LEU A 46 3.17 -1.92 -3.40
CA LEU A 46 2.70 -3.27 -3.69
C LEU A 46 3.37 -4.23 -2.70
N ALA A 47 2.54 -4.89 -1.89
CA ALA A 47 2.99 -5.88 -0.93
C ALA A 47 3.16 -7.23 -1.65
N TYR A 48 4.40 -7.70 -1.70
CA TYR A 48 4.72 -9.04 -2.20
C TYR A 48 5.13 -9.92 -1.02
N THR A 49 4.69 -11.17 -1.07
CA THR A 49 5.21 -12.23 -0.21
C THR A 49 6.67 -12.54 -0.54
N VAL A 50 7.35 -13.22 0.38
CA VAL A 50 8.74 -13.64 0.19
C VAL A 50 8.90 -14.49 -1.08
N ASP A 51 7.95 -15.39 -1.36
CA ASP A 51 8.05 -16.28 -2.52
C ASP A 51 7.74 -15.57 -3.85
N GLU A 52 6.81 -14.61 -3.85
CA GLU A 52 6.60 -13.73 -5.01
C GLU A 52 7.85 -12.89 -5.30
N MET A 53 8.46 -12.32 -4.26
CA MET A 53 9.73 -11.57 -4.42
C MET A 53 10.86 -12.45 -4.94
N LYS A 54 11.00 -13.69 -4.46
CA LYS A 54 11.98 -14.65 -4.99
C LYS A 54 11.76 -14.88 -6.48
N ASN A 55 10.51 -15.12 -6.90
CA ASN A 55 10.17 -15.31 -8.31
C ASN A 55 10.54 -14.08 -9.15
N ILE A 56 10.24 -12.86 -8.66
CA ILE A 56 10.61 -11.62 -9.34
C ILE A 56 12.13 -11.49 -9.47
N THR A 57 12.88 -11.75 -8.39
CA THR A 57 14.35 -11.64 -8.41
C THR A 57 15.01 -12.69 -9.31
N ALA A 58 14.40 -13.86 -9.49
CA ALA A 58 14.89 -14.89 -10.40
C ALA A 58 14.77 -14.50 -11.88
N MET A 59 13.96 -13.49 -12.21
CA MET A 59 13.85 -12.94 -13.56
C MET A 59 14.93 -11.89 -13.87
N MET A 60 15.74 -11.50 -12.88
CA MET A 60 16.82 -10.54 -13.09
C MET A 60 17.96 -11.20 -13.89
N PRO A 61 18.54 -10.49 -14.88
CA PRO A 61 19.65 -11.00 -15.67
C PRO A 61 20.95 -11.17 -14.86
#